data_AF-A0A1Y4W2H8-F1
#
_entry.id   AF-A0A1Y4W2H8-F1
#
_cell.length_a   1.000
_cell.length_b   1.000
_cell.length_c   1.000
_cell.angle_alpha   90.00
_cell.angle_beta   90.00
_cell.angle_gamma   90.00
#
_symmetry.space_group_name_H-M   'P 1'
#
loop_
_entity.id
_entity.type
_entity.pdbx_description
1 polymer ?
#
loop_
_entity_poly.entity_id
_entity_poly.type
_entity_poly.pdbx_seq_one_letter_code
_entity_poly.pdbx_strand_id
1 'polypeptide(L)'
;MRENTFICSHCGEVTPRDECCCLDEEELCATCAEENTVLCSHCYTRIWRDDNAGDEDTPLCQSCYDRYYTSCDRCGRILHVDDVYYEDDDEDAPLCYDCHENHTHGRIIQDYYYKPTPIFYGEGERFMGVELEIDEGGECDHNARSILETANGSGAEYFYCKHDGSLNDGFELVTHPMTLAYHQSEVPWAELLRKAAELGYKSHQAGTCGLHIHVSRRAFGEAEGQQDACIARILYFVEKHWEELLKFSRRTPRQLEQWAARYGYKEQPREILNHAKKGYHGGRYTCVNLQNYSTIEFRMFRGTLKYNTVMATLQLVDRICDVALFLSDEEVKALSWTTFVAGCTAPELVQYLKERRLYVNEAVESEVEL
;
A
#
# COMPACT_ATOMS: atom_id res chain seq x y z
N MET A 1 40.91 22.55 32.59
CA MET A 1 40.51 22.09 31.25
C MET A 1 40.01 23.33 30.53
N ARG A 2 40.44 23.61 29.30
CA ARG A 2 39.86 24.73 28.54
C ARG A 2 38.46 24.27 28.12
N GLU A 3 37.44 25.04 28.47
CA GLU A 3 36.08 24.81 27.99
C GLU A 3 36.13 24.85 26.46
N ASN A 4 35.65 23.78 25.84
CA ASN A 4 35.66 23.63 24.39
C ASN A 4 34.42 24.36 23.86
N THR A 5 34.60 25.61 23.43
CA THR A 5 33.52 26.51 23.00
C THR A 5 33.67 26.89 21.53
N PHE A 6 32.59 27.36 20.90
CA PHE A 6 32.58 27.96 19.57
C PHE A 6 31.77 29.27 19.59
N ILE A 7 31.84 30.04 18.51
CA ILE A 7 31.04 31.27 18.34
C ILE A 7 29.96 30.94 17.33
N CYS A 8 28.68 31.08 17.72
CA CYS A 8 27.55 30.88 16.81
C CYS A 8 27.65 31.84 15.61
N SER A 9 27.57 31.31 14.39
CA SER A 9 27.64 32.12 13.16
C SER A 9 26.50 33.14 13.05
N HIS A 10 25.35 32.86 13.68
CA HIS A 10 24.14 33.66 13.55
C HIS A 10 23.98 34.73 14.64
N CYS A 11 24.12 34.38 15.92
CA CYS A 11 23.95 35.33 17.04
C CYS A 11 25.27 35.87 17.61
N GLY A 12 26.42 35.24 17.30
CA GLY A 12 27.72 35.62 17.82
C GLY A 12 27.98 35.23 19.29
N GLU A 13 27.08 34.47 19.92
CA GLU A 13 27.29 34.01 21.30
C GLU A 13 28.32 32.89 21.40
N VAL A 14 29.11 32.92 22.48
CA VAL A 14 30.08 31.87 22.80
C VAL A 14 29.35 30.74 23.51
N THR A 15 29.27 29.59 22.85
CA THR A 15 28.47 28.44 23.30
C THR A 15 29.35 27.21 23.51
N PRO A 16 29.04 26.31 24.46
CA PRO A 16 29.69 25.01 24.57
C PRO A 16 29.60 24.21 23.26
N ARG A 17 30.70 23.58 22.83
CA ARG A 17 30.79 22.89 21.54
C ARG A 17 29.94 21.61 21.47
N ASP A 18 29.49 21.07 22.61
CA ASP A 18 28.52 19.97 22.71
C ASP A 18 27.09 20.38 22.34
N GLU A 19 26.78 21.68 22.34
CA GLU A 19 25.50 22.23 21.87
C GLU A 19 25.57 22.76 20.43
N CYS A 20 26.66 22.47 19.71
CA CYS A 20 26.88 22.93 18.34
C CYS A 20 26.04 22.12 17.35
N CYS A 21 25.19 22.80 16.59
CA CYS A 21 24.53 22.24 15.41
C CYS A 21 25.25 22.71 14.15
N CYS A 22 25.87 21.78 13.42
CA CYS A 22 26.48 22.07 12.13
C CYS A 22 25.46 21.90 11.01
N LEU A 23 25.25 22.95 10.22
CA LEU A 23 24.46 22.91 8.99
C LEU A 23 25.27 23.57 7.87
N ASP A 24 25.50 22.83 6.79
CA ASP A 24 26.45 23.19 5.73
C ASP A 24 27.85 23.54 6.29
N GLU A 25 28.30 24.78 6.08
CA GLU A 25 29.57 25.30 6.61
C GLU A 25 29.39 26.16 7.88
N GLU A 26 28.18 26.22 8.44
CA GLU A 26 27.84 27.06 9.60
C GLU A 26 27.76 26.26 10.91
N GLU A 27 28.27 26.86 12.00
CA GLU A 27 28.16 26.35 13.38
C GLU A 27 27.13 27.20 14.15
N LEU A 28 25.99 26.62 14.52
CA LEU A 28 24.89 27.28 15.21
C LEU A 28 24.77 26.82 16.67
N CYS A 29 24.41 27.74 17.57
CA CYS A 29 23.93 27.35 18.91
C CYS A 29 22.54 26.73 18.83
N ALA A 30 22.15 26.00 19.88
CA ALA A 30 20.87 25.28 19.93
C ALA A 30 19.65 26.19 19.65
N THR A 31 19.61 27.39 20.23
CA THR A 31 18.53 28.36 20.00
C THR A 31 18.44 28.80 18.54
N CYS A 32 19.56 29.20 17.93
CA CYS A 32 19.56 29.61 16.53
C CYS A 32 19.22 28.45 15.60
N ALA A 33 19.65 27.22 15.91
CA ALA A 33 19.26 26.04 15.16
C ALA A 33 17.75 25.79 15.25
N GLU A 34 17.13 25.90 16.42
CA GLU A 34 15.69 25.71 16.59
C GLU A 34 14.85 26.79 15.89
N GLU A 35 15.30 28.05 15.99
CA GLU A 35 14.60 29.20 15.41
C GLU A 35 14.72 29.28 13.89
N ASN A 36 15.91 28.97 13.32
CA ASN A 36 16.20 29.27 11.91
C ASN A 36 16.21 28.03 11.01
N THR A 37 16.10 26.83 11.58
CA THR A 37 16.11 25.59 10.80
C THR A 37 14.89 24.73 11.10
N VAL A 38 14.59 23.82 10.19
CA VAL A 38 13.50 22.85 10.30
C VAL A 38 13.97 21.50 9.76
N LEU A 39 13.31 20.41 10.14
CA LEU A 39 13.59 19.10 9.59
C LEU A 39 12.66 18.85 8.40
N CYS A 40 13.24 18.41 7.28
CA CYS A 40 12.44 17.91 6.15
C CYS A 40 11.56 16.75 6.62
N SER A 41 10.26 16.84 6.36
CA SER A 41 9.25 15.86 6.77
C SER A 41 9.43 14.50 6.10
N HIS A 42 10.15 14.45 4.97
CA HIS A 42 10.37 13.22 4.21
C HIS A 42 11.70 12.54 4.56
N CYS A 43 12.82 13.28 4.48
CA CYS A 43 14.16 12.70 4.67
C CYS A 43 14.81 13.02 6.03
N TYR A 44 14.15 13.81 6.87
CA TYR A 44 14.64 14.25 8.18
C TYR A 44 15.95 15.05 8.17
N THR A 45 16.45 15.42 6.98
CA THR A 45 17.58 16.34 6.85
C THR A 45 17.18 17.70 7.39
N ARG A 46 18.02 18.27 8.25
CA ARG A 46 17.87 19.64 8.72
C ARG A 46 18.16 20.60 7.56
N ILE A 47 17.30 21.60 7.39
CA ILE A 47 17.40 22.64 6.36
C ILE A 47 17.13 24.00 6.99
N TRP A 48 17.60 25.07 6.35
CA TRP A 48 17.19 26.42 6.71
C TRP A 48 15.70 26.60 6.47
N ARG A 49 15.01 27.37 7.32
CA ARG A 49 13.59 27.70 7.12
C ARG A 49 13.36 28.44 5.80
N ASP A 50 14.31 29.26 5.39
CA ASP A 50 14.27 29.99 4.11
C ASP A 50 14.44 29.06 2.89
N ASP A 51 15.02 27.88 3.09
CA ASP A 51 15.18 26.83 2.07
C ASP A 51 14.04 25.79 2.10
N ASN A 52 12.98 26.04 2.87
CA ASN A 52 11.81 25.18 2.91
C ASN A 52 11.05 25.27 1.58
N ALA A 53 11.12 24.23 0.77
CA ALA A 53 10.40 24.10 -0.49
C ALA A 53 8.93 23.64 -0.30
N GLY A 54 8.55 23.24 0.91
CA GLY A 54 7.19 22.85 1.26
C GLY A 54 6.38 24.01 1.86
N ASP A 55 5.59 23.71 2.88
CA ASP A 55 4.85 24.70 3.66
C ASP A 55 5.17 24.59 5.16
N GLU A 56 4.45 25.33 6.01
CA GLU A 56 4.66 25.33 7.46
C GLU A 56 4.32 23.96 8.10
N ASP A 57 3.31 23.27 7.57
CA ASP A 57 2.82 21.99 8.09
C ASP A 57 3.63 20.79 7.56
N THR A 58 4.16 20.91 6.33
CA THR A 58 4.98 19.91 5.64
C THR A 58 6.28 20.53 5.16
N PRO A 59 7.25 20.81 6.07
CA PRO A 59 8.56 21.32 5.65
C PRO A 59 9.29 20.30 4.77
N LEU A 60 9.88 20.72 3.67
CA LEU A 60 10.58 19.86 2.71
C LEU A 60 11.86 20.51 2.21
N CYS A 61 12.92 19.71 2.02
CA CYS A 61 14.08 20.16 1.26
C CYS A 61 13.75 20.14 -0.24
N GLN A 62 14.43 20.99 -1.03
CA GLN A 62 14.17 21.10 -2.47
C GLN A 62 14.25 19.75 -3.20
N SER A 63 15.24 18.91 -2.87
CA SER A 63 15.38 17.59 -3.49
C SER A 63 14.22 16.63 -3.17
N CYS A 64 13.62 16.73 -1.99
CA CYS A 64 12.46 15.92 -1.64
C CYS A 64 11.22 16.47 -2.34
N TYR A 65 11.06 17.79 -2.38
CA TYR A 65 9.96 18.44 -3.10
C TYR A 65 9.97 18.03 -4.58
N ASP A 66 11.05 18.30 -5.31
CA ASP A 66 11.17 18.05 -6.76
C ASP A 66 10.93 16.58 -7.16
N ARG A 67 11.15 15.64 -6.24
CA ARG A 67 11.12 14.21 -6.51
C ARG A 67 9.84 13.52 -6.08
N TYR A 68 9.22 13.99 -5.00
CA TYR A 68 8.14 13.28 -4.32
C TYR A 68 6.91 14.14 -4.01
N TYR A 69 6.99 15.45 -4.24
CA TYR A 69 5.88 16.36 -3.97
C TYR A 69 5.62 17.31 -5.13
N THR A 70 4.45 17.94 -5.11
CA THR A 70 4.06 19.05 -5.97
C THR A 70 3.08 19.95 -5.21
N SER A 71 2.65 21.04 -5.82
CA SER A 71 1.62 21.94 -5.27
C SER A 71 0.34 21.81 -6.07
N CYS A 72 -0.81 21.89 -5.39
CA CYS A 72 -2.10 22.03 -6.07
C CYS A 72 -2.15 23.35 -6.84
N ASP A 73 -2.43 23.32 -8.14
CA ASP A 73 -2.49 24.49 -9.01
C ASP A 73 -3.58 25.49 -8.63
N ARG A 74 -4.64 25.02 -7.95
CA ARG A 74 -5.78 25.85 -7.55
C ARG A 74 -5.63 26.49 -6.17
N CYS A 75 -5.11 25.74 -5.19
CA CYS A 75 -5.06 26.21 -3.79
C CYS A 75 -3.66 26.30 -3.19
N GLY A 76 -2.62 25.85 -3.91
CA GLY A 76 -1.23 25.89 -3.46
C GLY A 76 -0.87 24.86 -2.38
N ARG A 77 -1.78 23.96 -1.99
CA ARG A 77 -1.52 22.92 -0.99
C ARG A 77 -0.38 22.00 -1.46
N ILE A 78 0.57 21.70 -0.58
CA ILE A 78 1.63 20.72 -0.83
C ILE A 78 1.04 19.30 -0.84
N LEU A 79 1.32 18.55 -1.89
CA LEU A 79 0.81 17.21 -2.14
C LEU A 79 1.98 16.27 -2.38
N HIS A 80 1.96 15.09 -1.76
CA HIS A 80 2.82 14.00 -2.23
C HIS A 80 2.33 13.56 -3.62
N VAL A 81 3.22 13.20 -4.54
CA VAL A 81 2.86 12.83 -5.94
C VAL A 81 1.80 11.72 -6.03
N ASP A 82 1.74 10.85 -5.03
CA ASP A 82 0.75 9.77 -4.91
C ASP A 82 -0.66 10.23 -4.47
N ASP A 83 -0.80 11.50 -4.08
CA ASP A 83 -2.06 12.13 -3.61
C ASP A 83 -2.54 13.24 -4.57
N VAL A 84 -1.92 13.33 -5.75
CA VAL A 84 -2.24 14.31 -6.78
C VAL A 84 -3.35 13.79 -7.69
N TYR A 85 -4.21 14.72 -8.09
CA TYR A 85 -5.30 14.53 -9.04
C TYR A 85 -5.02 15.34 -10.30
N TYR A 86 -5.55 14.89 -11.43
CA TYR A 86 -5.47 15.60 -12.70
C TYR A 86 -6.86 15.65 -13.33
N GLU A 87 -7.18 16.74 -14.04
CA GLU A 87 -8.39 16.80 -14.86
C GLU A 87 -8.17 16.00 -16.16
N ASP A 88 -9.24 15.37 -16.68
CA ASP A 88 -9.18 14.56 -17.92
C ASP A 88 -8.45 15.32 -19.04
N ASP A 89 -7.43 14.68 -19.65
CA ASP A 89 -6.53 15.15 -20.71
C ASP A 89 -5.44 16.19 -20.35
N ASP A 90 -5.32 16.65 -19.10
CA ASP A 90 -4.29 17.62 -18.69
C ASP A 90 -3.48 17.14 -17.47
N GLU A 91 -2.41 16.37 -17.75
CA GLU A 91 -1.43 15.93 -16.74
C GLU A 91 -0.55 17.07 -16.19
N ASP A 92 -0.68 18.29 -16.72
CA ASP A 92 0.15 19.44 -16.31
C ASP A 92 -0.49 20.25 -15.17
N ALA A 93 -1.74 19.94 -14.77
CA ALA A 93 -2.47 20.69 -13.74
C ALA A 93 -2.75 19.83 -12.47
N PRO A 94 -1.77 19.67 -11.56
CA PRO A 94 -1.95 18.90 -10.34
C PRO A 94 -2.98 19.54 -9.40
N LEU A 95 -3.94 18.77 -8.92
CA LEU A 95 -4.99 19.20 -8.00
C LEU A 95 -4.98 18.40 -6.70
N CYS A 96 -5.40 19.02 -5.60
CA CYS A 96 -5.75 18.30 -4.38
C CYS A 96 -7.17 17.74 -4.49
N TYR A 97 -7.51 16.78 -3.61
CA TYR A 97 -8.84 16.17 -3.55
C TYR A 97 -9.97 17.20 -3.55
N ASP A 98 -9.95 18.17 -2.63
CA ASP A 98 -11.04 19.16 -2.51
C ASP A 98 -11.20 19.99 -3.80
N CYS A 99 -10.09 20.35 -4.45
CA CYS A 99 -10.10 21.13 -5.69
C CYS A 99 -10.57 20.32 -6.89
N HIS A 100 -10.22 19.03 -6.94
CA HIS A 100 -10.68 18.10 -7.96
C HIS A 100 -12.16 17.74 -7.78
N GLU A 101 -12.57 17.37 -6.57
CA GLU A 101 -13.94 16.99 -6.23
C GLU A 101 -14.92 18.11 -6.57
N ASN A 102 -14.62 19.36 -6.19
CA ASN A 102 -15.43 20.53 -6.54
C ASN A 102 -15.67 20.69 -8.06
N HIS A 103 -14.84 20.06 -8.90
CA HIS A 103 -14.98 20.04 -10.35
C HIS A 103 -15.73 18.80 -10.88
N THR A 104 -15.58 17.63 -10.24
CA THR A 104 -16.18 16.35 -10.69
C THR A 104 -17.53 16.00 -10.05
N HIS A 105 -18.08 16.89 -9.22
CA HIS A 105 -19.36 16.68 -8.52
C HIS A 105 -20.45 16.07 -9.43
N GLY A 106 -20.78 14.80 -9.18
CA GLY A 106 -21.94 14.12 -9.76
C GLY A 106 -21.67 12.81 -10.52
N ARG A 107 -20.41 12.47 -10.87
CA ARG A 107 -20.07 11.15 -11.42
C ARG A 107 -20.14 10.08 -10.33
N ILE A 108 -20.62 8.88 -10.66
CA ILE A 108 -20.61 7.74 -9.71
C ILE A 108 -19.35 6.91 -9.91
N ILE A 109 -18.97 6.68 -11.16
CA ILE A 109 -17.66 6.13 -11.52
C ILE A 109 -16.71 7.32 -11.67
N GLN A 110 -15.76 7.42 -10.74
CA GLN A 110 -14.80 8.51 -10.69
C GLN A 110 -13.63 8.23 -11.62
N ASP A 111 -12.83 9.25 -11.91
CA ASP A 111 -11.68 9.10 -12.81
C ASP A 111 -10.60 8.20 -12.18
N TYR A 112 -9.68 7.71 -13.01
CA TYR A 112 -8.66 6.74 -12.59
C TYR A 112 -7.77 7.23 -11.42
N TYR A 113 -7.52 8.54 -11.33
CA TYR A 113 -6.72 9.17 -10.26
C TYR A 113 -7.52 9.48 -8.99
N TYR A 114 -8.82 9.19 -8.96
CA TYR A 114 -9.66 9.53 -7.81
C TYR A 114 -9.29 8.73 -6.55
N LYS A 115 -9.00 9.42 -5.44
CA LYS A 115 -8.47 8.83 -4.20
C LYS A 115 -8.92 9.59 -2.92
N PRO A 116 -10.19 9.49 -2.54
CA PRO A 116 -10.78 10.36 -1.52
C PRO A 116 -10.02 10.31 -0.20
N THR A 117 -10.19 11.35 0.64
CA THR A 117 -9.60 11.36 1.99
C THR A 117 -9.97 10.05 2.69
N PRO A 118 -8.98 9.23 3.11
CA PRO A 118 -9.26 7.89 3.57
C PRO A 118 -10.00 7.89 4.91
N ILE A 119 -11.12 7.17 4.97
CA ILE A 119 -11.84 6.86 6.20
C ILE A 119 -11.30 5.53 6.75
N PHE A 120 -10.63 5.56 7.89
CA PHE A 120 -10.04 4.35 8.48
C PHE A 120 -11.06 3.62 9.35
N TYR A 121 -11.37 2.36 9.02
CA TYR A 121 -12.32 1.54 9.79
C TYR A 121 -11.64 0.44 10.61
N GLY A 122 -11.91 0.43 11.91
CA GLY A 122 -11.30 -0.49 12.90
C GLY A 122 -10.13 0.14 13.65
N GLU A 123 -9.49 -0.66 14.50
CA GLU A 123 -8.43 -0.22 15.42
C GLU A 123 -7.07 -0.85 15.08
N GLY A 124 -5.99 -0.11 15.34
CA GLY A 124 -4.61 -0.55 15.13
C GLY A 124 -3.94 0.10 13.92
N GLU A 125 -2.81 -0.44 13.49
CA GLU A 125 -1.96 0.17 12.45
C GLU A 125 -1.99 -0.60 11.12
N ARG A 126 -2.58 -1.81 11.10
CA ARG A 126 -2.71 -2.66 9.92
C ARG A 126 -4.08 -2.48 9.28
N PHE A 127 -4.13 -1.54 8.34
CA PHE A 127 -5.28 -1.32 7.48
C PHE A 127 -5.03 -1.95 6.12
N MET A 128 -6.07 -2.53 5.56
CA MET A 128 -6.10 -3.06 4.21
C MET A 128 -7.08 -2.29 3.36
N GLY A 129 -6.62 -1.84 2.19
CA GLY A 129 -7.47 -1.33 1.12
C GLY A 129 -7.58 -2.39 0.03
N VAL A 130 -8.75 -2.52 -0.56
CA VAL A 130 -9.06 -3.47 -1.63
C VAL A 130 -9.46 -2.73 -2.88
N GLU A 131 -8.81 -3.06 -3.99
CA GLU A 131 -9.24 -2.72 -5.34
C GLU A 131 -9.71 -4.02 -6.04
N LEU A 132 -10.98 -4.07 -6.41
CA LEU A 132 -11.58 -5.21 -7.10
C LEU A 132 -12.11 -4.79 -8.47
N GLU A 133 -11.46 -5.28 -9.51
CA GLU A 133 -11.87 -5.02 -10.89
C GLU A 133 -13.07 -5.92 -11.29
N ILE A 134 -14.10 -5.30 -11.88
CA ILE A 134 -15.28 -5.98 -12.45
C ILE A 134 -15.52 -5.48 -13.88
N ASP A 135 -15.81 -6.40 -14.81
CA ASP A 135 -15.87 -6.17 -16.26
C ASP A 135 -17.12 -6.83 -16.89
N GLU A 136 -17.34 -6.61 -18.18
CA GLU A 136 -18.45 -7.12 -19.01
C GLU A 136 -19.87 -6.66 -18.62
N GLY A 137 -20.02 -5.84 -17.59
CA GLY A 137 -21.31 -5.35 -17.10
C GLY A 137 -21.62 -3.90 -17.45
N GLY A 138 -20.72 -3.23 -18.17
CA GLY A 138 -20.84 -1.82 -18.50
C GLY A 138 -20.06 -0.92 -17.55
N GLU A 139 -19.36 0.08 -18.06
CA GLU A 139 -18.98 1.25 -17.27
C GLU A 139 -20.20 2.17 -17.12
N CYS A 140 -21.11 1.80 -16.20
CA CYS A 140 -22.44 2.39 -16.09
C CYS A 140 -22.72 2.93 -14.69
N ASP A 141 -22.93 4.25 -14.59
CA ASP A 141 -23.28 4.94 -13.35
C ASP A 141 -24.54 4.37 -12.65
N HIS A 142 -25.52 3.86 -13.40
CA HIS A 142 -26.71 3.26 -12.80
C HIS A 142 -26.37 1.96 -12.06
N ASN A 143 -25.56 1.11 -12.68
CA ASN A 143 -25.11 -0.14 -12.08
C ASN A 143 -24.16 0.12 -10.91
N ALA A 144 -23.19 1.01 -11.09
CA ALA A 144 -22.26 1.43 -10.05
C ALA A 144 -23.02 1.98 -8.83
N ARG A 145 -24.02 2.85 -9.04
CA ARG A 145 -24.88 3.36 -7.96
C ARG A 145 -25.60 2.23 -7.23
N SER A 146 -26.18 1.28 -7.97
CA SER A 146 -26.90 0.16 -7.35
C SER A 146 -25.98 -0.77 -6.53
N ILE A 147 -24.71 -0.91 -6.94
CA ILE A 147 -23.69 -1.64 -6.17
C ILE A 147 -23.28 -0.84 -4.92
N LEU A 148 -22.99 0.45 -5.06
CA LEU A 148 -22.62 1.31 -3.93
C LEU A 148 -23.75 1.45 -2.91
N GLU A 149 -25.01 1.55 -3.33
CA GLU A 149 -26.16 1.54 -2.42
C GLU A 149 -26.25 0.24 -1.60
N THR A 150 -25.83 -0.89 -2.18
CA THR A 150 -25.79 -2.19 -1.47
C THR A 150 -24.72 -2.19 -0.39
N ALA A 151 -23.58 -1.54 -0.62
CA ALA A 151 -22.47 -1.54 0.33
C ALA A 151 -22.50 -0.40 1.34
N ASN A 152 -22.84 0.81 0.89
CA ASN A 152 -22.79 2.03 1.69
C ASN A 152 -24.17 2.43 2.25
N GLY A 153 -25.24 1.73 1.86
CA GLY A 153 -26.62 2.09 2.21
C GLY A 153 -26.96 2.04 3.72
N SER A 154 -26.10 1.43 4.53
CA SER A 154 -26.22 1.42 6.00
C SER A 154 -25.76 2.72 6.67
N GLY A 155 -25.21 3.68 5.90
CA GLY A 155 -24.74 4.98 6.38
C GLY A 155 -23.23 5.07 6.59
N ALA A 156 -22.49 3.97 6.40
CA ALA A 156 -21.03 3.98 6.34
C ALA A 156 -20.55 4.01 4.88
N GLU A 157 -19.52 4.79 4.60
CA GLU A 157 -18.94 4.89 3.26
C GLU A 157 -17.77 3.90 3.15
N TYR A 158 -18.04 2.70 2.63
CA TYR A 158 -17.04 1.65 2.51
C TYR A 158 -16.37 1.62 1.15
N PHE A 159 -17.14 1.86 0.09
CA PHE A 159 -16.67 1.75 -1.30
C PHE A 159 -16.86 3.04 -2.09
N TYR A 160 -16.00 3.22 -3.09
CA TYR A 160 -16.18 4.13 -4.20
C TYR A 160 -15.79 3.43 -5.50
N CYS A 161 -16.27 3.93 -6.65
CA CYS A 161 -15.99 3.34 -7.96
C CYS A 161 -15.03 4.22 -8.75
N LYS A 162 -14.10 3.59 -9.49
CA LYS A 162 -13.16 4.29 -10.37
C LYS A 162 -13.14 3.68 -11.77
N HIS A 163 -12.89 4.51 -12.75
CA HIS A 163 -12.50 4.11 -14.10
C HIS A 163 -11.16 3.36 -14.04
N ASP A 164 -11.06 2.24 -14.77
CA ASP A 164 -9.80 1.54 -15.00
C ASP A 164 -9.64 1.24 -16.49
N GLY A 165 -8.70 1.93 -17.13
CA GLY A 165 -8.40 1.78 -18.56
C GLY A 165 -7.83 0.41 -18.93
N SER A 166 -7.56 -0.47 -17.96
CA SER A 166 -7.18 -1.88 -18.21
C SER A 166 -8.39 -2.79 -18.52
N LEU A 167 -9.61 -2.32 -18.23
CA LEU A 167 -10.86 -3.06 -18.42
C LEU A 167 -11.50 -2.75 -19.77
N ASN A 168 -12.38 -3.65 -20.25
CA ASN A 168 -13.04 -3.47 -21.54
C ASN A 168 -14.37 -2.72 -21.41
N ASP A 169 -15.20 -3.12 -20.44
CA ASP A 169 -16.57 -2.65 -20.24
C ASP A 169 -16.96 -2.81 -18.76
N GLY A 170 -16.23 -2.11 -17.88
CA GLY A 170 -16.22 -2.35 -16.45
C GLY A 170 -15.69 -1.17 -15.64
N PHE A 171 -15.52 -1.38 -14.35
CA PHE A 171 -14.92 -0.41 -13.43
C PHE A 171 -14.29 -1.10 -12.22
N GLU A 172 -13.53 -0.35 -11.44
CA GLU A 172 -12.88 -0.80 -10.22
C GLU A 172 -13.72 -0.43 -8.99
N LEU A 173 -14.00 -1.41 -8.12
CA LEU A 173 -14.58 -1.20 -6.80
C LEU A 173 -13.45 -1.05 -5.79
N VAL A 174 -13.31 0.14 -5.20
CA VAL A 174 -12.25 0.44 -4.23
C VAL A 174 -12.84 0.65 -2.85
N THR A 175 -12.20 0.07 -1.85
CA THR A 175 -12.57 0.28 -0.44
C THR A 175 -11.72 1.36 0.22
N HIS A 176 -12.32 2.07 1.17
CA HIS A 176 -11.54 2.77 2.18
C HIS A 176 -10.71 1.80 3.05
N PRO A 177 -9.58 2.23 3.65
CA PRO A 177 -8.72 1.34 4.42
C PRO A 177 -9.39 0.82 5.69
N MET A 178 -9.32 -0.49 5.94
CA MET A 178 -9.92 -1.08 7.13
C MET A 178 -9.18 -2.32 7.64
N THR A 179 -9.35 -2.65 8.91
CA THR A 179 -8.75 -3.85 9.48
C THR A 179 -9.37 -5.13 8.91
N LEU A 180 -8.65 -6.26 8.96
CA LEU A 180 -9.20 -7.56 8.55
C LEU A 180 -10.52 -7.87 9.28
N ALA A 181 -10.56 -7.64 10.59
CA ALA A 181 -11.74 -7.87 11.41
C ALA A 181 -12.95 -7.06 10.91
N TYR A 182 -12.72 -5.80 10.52
CA TYR A 182 -13.77 -4.93 9.99
C TYR A 182 -14.27 -5.40 8.62
N HIS A 183 -13.37 -5.79 7.71
CA HIS A 183 -13.76 -6.42 6.44
C HIS A 183 -14.64 -7.66 6.64
N GLN A 184 -14.40 -8.45 7.68
CA GLN A 184 -15.14 -9.69 7.95
C GLN A 184 -16.49 -9.48 8.64
N SER A 185 -16.60 -8.47 9.49
CA SER A 185 -17.76 -8.30 10.38
C SER A 185 -18.76 -7.25 9.90
N GLU A 186 -18.28 -6.17 9.29
CA GLU A 186 -19.11 -4.98 9.01
C GLU A 186 -19.35 -4.74 7.51
N VAL A 187 -18.43 -5.17 6.65
CA VAL A 187 -18.55 -4.94 5.20
C VAL A 187 -19.47 -5.99 4.56
N PRO A 188 -20.52 -5.57 3.83
CA PRO A 188 -21.47 -6.48 3.20
C PRO A 188 -20.93 -7.08 1.88
N TRP A 189 -19.75 -7.71 1.94
CA TRP A 189 -19.07 -8.28 0.77
C TRP A 189 -19.94 -9.30 0.04
N ALA A 190 -20.64 -10.18 0.76
CA ALA A 190 -21.45 -11.22 0.13
C ALA A 190 -22.60 -10.62 -0.70
N GLU A 191 -23.30 -9.63 -0.16
CA GLU A 191 -24.38 -8.91 -0.82
C GLU A 191 -23.86 -8.11 -2.01
N LEU A 192 -22.77 -7.35 -1.84
CA LEU A 192 -22.15 -6.55 -2.91
C LEU A 192 -21.70 -7.44 -4.08
N LEU A 193 -20.99 -8.54 -3.83
CA LEU A 193 -20.47 -9.40 -4.88
C LEU A 193 -21.60 -10.13 -5.62
N ARG A 194 -22.65 -10.54 -4.89
CA ARG A 194 -23.87 -11.10 -5.49
C ARG A 194 -24.56 -10.07 -6.37
N LYS A 195 -24.69 -8.83 -5.90
CA LYS A 195 -25.32 -7.73 -6.65
C LYS A 195 -24.58 -7.44 -7.95
N ALA A 196 -23.24 -7.39 -7.92
CA ALA A 196 -22.43 -7.22 -9.13
C ALA A 196 -22.69 -8.37 -10.14
N ALA A 197 -22.71 -9.62 -9.67
CA ALA A 197 -23.00 -10.77 -10.54
C ALA A 197 -24.42 -10.72 -11.13
N GLU A 198 -25.43 -10.29 -10.35
CA GLU A 198 -26.82 -10.13 -10.81
C GLU A 198 -26.97 -9.05 -11.88
N LEU A 199 -26.14 -8.00 -11.83
CA LEU A 199 -26.07 -6.94 -12.83
C LEU A 199 -25.28 -7.34 -14.08
N GLY A 200 -24.77 -8.57 -14.15
CA GLY A 200 -24.07 -9.12 -15.32
C GLY A 200 -22.56 -8.95 -15.29
N TYR A 201 -21.99 -8.34 -14.25
CA TYR A 201 -20.54 -8.20 -14.15
C TYR A 201 -19.86 -9.55 -13.95
N LYS A 202 -18.67 -9.64 -14.53
CA LYS A 202 -17.71 -10.71 -14.32
C LYS A 202 -16.45 -10.12 -13.73
N SER A 203 -15.61 -10.98 -13.17
CA SER A 203 -14.28 -10.56 -12.70
C SER A 203 -13.28 -11.65 -13.07
N HIS A 204 -13.35 -12.80 -12.40
CA HIS A 204 -12.49 -13.93 -12.77
C HIS A 204 -12.61 -14.32 -14.25
N GLN A 205 -13.83 -14.37 -14.81
CA GLN A 205 -14.10 -14.86 -16.16
C GLN A 205 -13.68 -13.89 -17.27
N ALA A 206 -13.61 -12.58 -17.01
CA ALA A 206 -13.19 -11.57 -17.99
C ALA A 206 -11.71 -11.72 -18.38
N GLY A 207 -10.88 -12.28 -17.49
CA GLY A 207 -9.51 -12.71 -17.79
C GLY A 207 -8.43 -11.67 -17.53
N THR A 208 -8.77 -10.38 -17.53
CA THR A 208 -7.90 -9.25 -17.19
C THR A 208 -7.98 -8.87 -15.71
N CYS A 209 -9.19 -8.94 -15.13
CA CYS A 209 -9.49 -8.40 -13.80
C CYS A 209 -8.51 -8.80 -12.69
N GLY A 210 -8.09 -7.82 -11.89
CA GLY A 210 -7.32 -7.89 -10.67
C GLY A 210 -8.13 -7.89 -9.37
N LEU A 211 -7.44 -8.32 -8.31
CA LEU A 211 -7.82 -8.10 -6.92
C LEU A 211 -6.55 -7.62 -6.20
N HIS A 212 -6.43 -6.31 -5.99
CA HIS A 212 -5.26 -5.72 -5.35
C HIS A 212 -5.55 -5.44 -3.89
N ILE A 213 -4.56 -5.73 -3.03
CA ILE A 213 -4.65 -5.50 -1.59
C ILE A 213 -3.54 -4.56 -1.18
N HIS A 214 -3.91 -3.35 -0.77
CA HIS A 214 -3.01 -2.40 -0.14
C HIS A 214 -2.88 -2.71 1.34
N VAL A 215 -1.68 -2.62 1.90
CA VAL A 215 -1.42 -2.74 3.34
C VAL A 215 -0.67 -1.50 3.80
N SER A 216 -1.15 -0.84 4.86
CA SER A 216 -0.50 0.34 5.44
C SER A 216 0.94 0.06 5.86
N ARG A 217 1.88 0.93 5.47
CA ARG A 217 3.28 0.80 5.88
C ARG A 217 3.48 0.95 7.39
N ARG A 218 2.63 1.75 8.04
CA ARG A 218 2.62 1.91 9.51
C ARG A 218 2.43 0.59 10.25
N ALA A 219 1.81 -0.41 9.61
CA ALA A 219 1.73 -1.77 10.16
C ALA A 219 3.10 -2.41 10.41
N PHE A 220 4.15 -1.92 9.74
CA PHE A 220 5.51 -2.46 9.77
C PHE A 220 6.49 -1.64 10.61
N GLY A 221 6.00 -0.64 11.33
CA GLY A 221 6.79 0.24 12.19
C GLY A 221 6.68 1.71 11.81
N GLU A 222 7.11 2.57 12.74
CA GLU A 222 7.05 4.03 12.57
C GLU A 222 8.17 4.53 11.66
N ALA A 223 9.36 3.94 11.77
CA ALA A 223 10.54 4.36 11.01
C ALA A 223 10.75 3.53 9.73
N GLU A 224 11.24 4.17 8.67
CA GLU A 224 11.49 3.51 7.37
C GLU A 224 12.35 2.24 7.52
N GLY A 225 13.38 2.26 8.38
CA GLY A 225 14.23 1.09 8.60
C GLY A 225 13.49 -0.13 9.17
N GLN A 226 12.48 0.08 10.02
CA GLN A 226 11.63 -1.00 10.54
C GLN A 226 10.69 -1.52 9.45
N GLN A 227 10.09 -0.58 8.70
CA GLN A 227 9.21 -0.90 7.58
C GLN A 227 9.95 -1.73 6.53
N ASP A 228 11.13 -1.28 6.12
CA ASP A 228 11.99 -1.96 5.15
C ASP A 228 12.37 -3.36 5.60
N ALA A 229 12.66 -3.58 6.88
CA ALA A 229 12.97 -4.91 7.39
C ALA A 229 11.78 -5.88 7.27
N CYS A 230 10.56 -5.41 7.54
CA CYS A 230 9.35 -6.21 7.35
C CYS A 230 9.04 -6.42 5.87
N ILE A 231 9.08 -5.36 5.06
CA ILE A 231 8.82 -5.42 3.61
C ILE A 231 9.82 -6.36 2.93
N ALA A 232 11.10 -6.33 3.30
CA ALA A 232 12.10 -7.28 2.82
C ALA A 232 11.70 -8.74 3.10
N ARG A 233 11.20 -9.05 4.30
CA ARG A 233 10.68 -10.38 4.67
C ARG A 233 9.43 -10.76 3.86
N ILE A 234 8.53 -9.81 3.57
CA ILE A 234 7.37 -10.03 2.69
C ILE A 234 7.83 -10.41 1.29
N LEU A 235 8.72 -9.62 0.69
CA LEU A 235 9.24 -9.89 -0.66
C LEU A 235 9.93 -11.26 -0.71
N TYR A 236 10.75 -11.57 0.30
CA TYR A 236 11.39 -12.87 0.40
C TYR A 236 10.39 -14.02 0.50
N PHE A 237 9.35 -13.89 1.33
CA PHE A 237 8.28 -14.89 1.44
C PHE A 237 7.60 -15.12 0.07
N VAL A 238 7.27 -14.04 -0.64
CA VAL A 238 6.64 -14.11 -1.96
C VAL A 238 7.54 -14.81 -2.99
N GLU A 239 8.83 -14.48 -3.01
CA GLU A 239 9.79 -15.07 -3.93
C GLU A 239 10.06 -16.55 -3.64
N LYS A 240 10.13 -16.91 -2.35
CA LYS A 240 10.41 -18.27 -1.88
C LYS A 240 9.23 -19.22 -2.13
N HIS A 241 8.00 -18.73 -1.95
CA HIS A 241 6.77 -19.52 -2.11
C HIS A 241 6.03 -19.19 -3.41
N TRP A 242 6.79 -18.84 -4.46
CA TRP A 242 6.23 -18.35 -5.72
C TRP A 242 5.27 -19.34 -6.37
N GLU A 243 5.60 -20.64 -6.39
CA GLU A 243 4.77 -21.66 -7.05
C GLU A 243 3.42 -21.83 -6.35
N GLU A 244 3.41 -21.79 -5.02
CA GLU A 244 2.20 -21.89 -4.24
C GLU A 244 1.33 -20.64 -4.35
N LEU A 245 1.96 -19.45 -4.31
CA LEU A 245 1.26 -18.18 -4.50
C LEU A 245 0.74 -18.00 -5.93
N LEU A 246 1.47 -18.46 -6.95
CA LEU A 246 0.99 -18.54 -8.33
C LEU A 246 -0.27 -19.42 -8.43
N LYS A 247 -0.27 -20.59 -7.79
CA LYS A 247 -1.45 -21.46 -7.74
C LYS A 247 -2.61 -20.83 -6.97
N PHE A 248 -2.31 -20.13 -5.88
CA PHE A 248 -3.29 -19.41 -5.07
C PHE A 248 -3.96 -18.28 -5.87
N SER A 249 -3.15 -17.52 -6.64
CA SER A 249 -3.56 -16.30 -7.35
C SER A 249 -4.51 -16.52 -8.52
N ARG A 250 -4.58 -17.75 -9.04
CA ARG A 250 -5.41 -18.14 -10.20
C ARG A 250 -4.97 -17.48 -11.51
N ARG A 251 -3.73 -16.97 -11.55
CA ARG A 251 -3.08 -16.47 -12.76
C ARG A 251 -2.14 -17.53 -13.33
N THR A 252 -1.82 -17.39 -14.61
CA THR A 252 -0.74 -18.13 -15.26
C THR A 252 0.59 -17.38 -15.12
N PRO A 253 1.76 -18.04 -15.27
CA PRO A 253 3.05 -17.36 -15.26
C PRO A 253 3.11 -16.16 -16.22
N ARG A 254 2.65 -16.36 -17.46
CA ARG A 254 2.59 -15.31 -18.48
C ARG A 254 1.74 -14.11 -18.07
N GLN A 255 0.63 -14.33 -17.37
CA GLN A 255 -0.20 -13.24 -16.86
C GLN A 255 0.51 -12.47 -15.73
N LEU A 256 1.27 -13.16 -14.86
CA LEU A 256 2.03 -12.47 -13.82
C LEU A 256 3.22 -11.69 -14.41
N GLU A 257 3.93 -12.22 -15.39
CA GLU A 257 5.02 -11.49 -16.07
C GLU A 257 4.54 -10.16 -16.66
N GLN A 258 3.29 -10.09 -17.12
CA GLN A 258 2.70 -8.86 -17.68
C GLN A 258 2.16 -7.91 -16.61
N TRP A 259 1.48 -8.43 -15.58
CA TRP A 259 0.65 -7.60 -14.69
C TRP A 259 1.16 -7.49 -13.25
N ALA A 260 2.05 -8.39 -12.83
CA ALA A 260 2.51 -8.52 -11.44
C ALA A 260 3.84 -9.30 -11.40
N ALA A 261 4.87 -8.76 -12.05
CA ALA A 261 6.15 -9.42 -12.23
C ALA A 261 6.89 -9.64 -10.89
N ARG A 262 7.58 -10.76 -10.76
CA ARG A 262 8.42 -11.04 -9.59
C ARG A 262 9.74 -10.27 -9.65
N TYR A 263 10.29 -9.93 -8.50
CA TYR A 263 11.61 -9.29 -8.41
C TYR A 263 12.76 -10.29 -8.63
N GLY A 264 12.50 -11.57 -8.38
CA GLY A 264 13.48 -12.65 -8.45
C GLY A 264 14.05 -12.99 -7.07
N TYR A 265 14.21 -14.29 -6.83
CA TYR A 265 14.72 -14.81 -5.56
C TYR A 265 16.17 -14.38 -5.31
N LYS A 266 16.46 -14.05 -4.06
CA LYS A 266 17.81 -13.87 -3.52
C LYS A 266 17.86 -14.48 -2.12
N GLU A 267 19.05 -14.89 -1.69
CA GLU A 267 19.24 -15.55 -0.39
C GLU A 267 18.96 -14.63 0.81
N GLN A 268 19.17 -13.33 0.64
CA GLN A 268 18.98 -12.34 1.71
C GLN A 268 17.75 -11.47 1.42
N PRO A 269 16.78 -11.36 2.36
CA PRO A 269 15.59 -10.53 2.18
C PRO A 269 15.91 -9.10 1.74
N ARG A 270 16.93 -8.49 2.37
CA ARG A 270 17.33 -7.11 2.10
C ARG A 270 17.91 -6.90 0.70
N GLU A 271 18.49 -7.93 0.08
CA GLU A 271 18.97 -7.82 -1.29
C GLU A 271 17.81 -7.75 -2.30
N ILE A 272 16.69 -8.43 -2.02
CA ILE A 272 15.48 -8.38 -2.85
C ILE A 272 14.88 -6.99 -2.77
N LEU A 273 14.76 -6.43 -1.56
CA LEU A 273 14.28 -5.07 -1.37
C LEU A 273 15.17 -4.03 -2.06
N ASN A 274 16.49 -4.14 -1.91
CA ASN A 274 17.43 -3.25 -2.58
C ASN A 274 17.30 -3.32 -4.11
N HIS A 275 17.06 -4.51 -4.65
CA HIS A 275 16.80 -4.69 -6.08
C HIS A 275 15.46 -4.07 -6.50
N ALA A 276 14.41 -4.24 -5.70
CA ALA A 276 13.10 -3.64 -5.93
C ALA A 276 13.16 -2.10 -5.93
N LYS A 277 13.80 -1.49 -4.93
CA LYS A 277 13.92 -0.02 -4.78
C LYS A 277 14.85 0.63 -5.82
N LYS A 278 15.85 -0.07 -6.35
CA LYS A 278 16.82 0.48 -7.33
C LYS A 278 16.28 0.62 -8.76
N GLY A 279 15.01 0.33 -8.98
CA GLY A 279 14.36 0.43 -10.29
C GLY A 279 14.41 -0.90 -11.03
N TYR A 280 13.59 -1.84 -10.60
CA TYR A 280 13.19 -2.95 -11.47
C TYR A 280 12.32 -2.40 -12.60
N HIS A 281 12.57 -2.81 -13.85
CA HIS A 281 11.87 -2.30 -15.05
C HIS A 281 10.36 -2.59 -15.11
N GLY A 282 9.79 -3.24 -14.10
CA GLY A 282 8.35 -3.53 -14.00
C GLY A 282 7.50 -2.36 -13.48
N GLY A 283 8.10 -1.30 -12.92
CA GLY A 283 7.34 -0.18 -12.33
C GLY A 283 6.29 -0.66 -11.32
N ARG A 284 5.05 -0.17 -11.43
CA ARG A 284 3.91 -0.63 -10.63
C ARG A 284 3.51 -2.09 -10.86
N TYR A 285 3.87 -2.68 -12.00
CA TYR A 285 3.47 -4.04 -12.40
C TYR A 285 4.37 -5.10 -11.77
N THR A 286 4.48 -5.07 -10.44
CA THR A 286 5.23 -6.03 -9.64
C THR A 286 4.30 -6.78 -8.69
N CYS A 287 4.67 -7.99 -8.29
CA CYS A 287 3.81 -8.84 -7.43
C CYS A 287 3.47 -8.19 -6.09
N VAL A 288 4.41 -7.41 -5.56
CA VAL A 288 4.24 -6.50 -4.43
C VAL A 288 4.77 -5.13 -4.85
N ASN A 289 3.88 -4.21 -5.19
CA ASN A 289 4.23 -2.85 -5.59
C ASN A 289 4.60 -2.01 -4.36
N LEU A 290 5.77 -1.37 -4.42
CA LEU A 290 6.36 -0.57 -3.35
C LEU A 290 6.38 0.94 -3.68
N GLN A 291 5.77 1.35 -4.79
CA GLN A 291 5.80 2.75 -5.22
C GLN A 291 4.90 3.64 -4.38
N ASN A 292 3.81 3.10 -3.82
CA ASN A 292 2.91 3.86 -2.96
C ASN A 292 3.62 4.29 -1.66
N TYR A 293 3.49 5.57 -1.32
CA TYR A 293 4.09 6.17 -0.13
C TYR A 293 3.56 5.56 1.16
N SER A 294 2.23 5.52 1.32
CA SER A 294 1.60 5.10 2.58
C SER A 294 1.32 3.60 2.69
N THR A 295 1.41 2.85 1.58
CA THR A 295 1.05 1.43 1.52
C THR A 295 2.06 0.60 0.72
N ILE A 296 2.04 -0.72 0.89
CA ILE A 296 2.52 -1.67 -0.12
C ILE A 296 1.31 -2.35 -0.75
N GLU A 297 1.39 -2.77 -2.00
CA GLU A 297 0.24 -3.29 -2.74
C GLU A 297 0.52 -4.69 -3.31
N PHE A 298 -0.27 -5.69 -2.91
CA PHE A 298 -0.22 -7.03 -3.47
C PHE A 298 -1.07 -7.10 -4.73
N ARG A 299 -0.43 -7.27 -5.89
CA ARG A 299 -1.09 -7.20 -7.22
C ARG A 299 -1.32 -8.55 -7.89
N MET A 300 -0.77 -9.62 -7.32
CA MET A 300 -0.70 -10.90 -8.03
C MET A 300 -2.05 -11.60 -8.18
N PHE A 301 -3.06 -11.26 -7.38
CA PHE A 301 -4.31 -12.01 -7.35
C PHE A 301 -5.22 -11.64 -8.53
N ARG A 302 -5.89 -12.66 -9.07
CA ARG A 302 -6.92 -12.46 -10.11
C ARG A 302 -8.22 -12.02 -9.46
N GLY A 303 -8.99 -11.17 -10.12
CA GLY A 303 -10.31 -10.74 -9.70
C GLY A 303 -11.28 -11.90 -9.44
N THR A 304 -12.30 -11.65 -8.63
CA THR A 304 -13.31 -12.63 -8.24
C THR A 304 -14.61 -11.99 -7.75
N LEU A 305 -15.74 -12.67 -7.96
CA LEU A 305 -17.03 -12.35 -7.31
C LEU A 305 -17.42 -13.40 -6.26
N LYS A 306 -16.46 -14.23 -5.80
CA LYS A 306 -16.69 -15.22 -4.75
C LYS A 306 -16.25 -14.66 -3.41
N TYR A 307 -17.19 -14.51 -2.47
CA TYR A 307 -16.93 -14.06 -1.10
C TYR A 307 -15.74 -14.79 -0.45
N ASN A 308 -15.77 -16.14 -0.42
CA ASN A 308 -14.71 -16.94 0.19
C ASN A 308 -13.33 -16.64 -0.42
N THR A 309 -13.29 -16.30 -1.71
CA THR A 309 -12.04 -16.01 -2.40
C THR A 309 -11.50 -14.61 -2.08
N VAL A 310 -12.35 -13.60 -1.93
CA VAL A 310 -11.93 -12.27 -1.44
C VAL A 310 -11.39 -12.40 -0.02
N MET A 311 -12.17 -13.01 0.89
CA MET A 311 -11.78 -13.18 2.29
C MET A 311 -10.52 -14.03 2.47
N ALA A 312 -10.40 -15.14 1.75
CA ALA A 312 -9.16 -15.95 1.77
C ALA A 312 -7.94 -15.15 1.31
N THR A 313 -8.11 -14.23 0.36
CA THR A 313 -7.00 -13.38 -0.12
C THR A 313 -6.59 -12.38 0.95
N LEU A 314 -7.54 -11.70 1.59
CA LEU A 314 -7.28 -10.80 2.72
C LEU A 314 -6.60 -11.53 3.88
N GLN A 315 -7.11 -12.71 4.26
CA GLN A 315 -6.54 -13.53 5.33
C GLN A 315 -5.13 -14.05 4.99
N LEU A 316 -4.86 -14.37 3.72
CA LEU A 316 -3.52 -14.74 3.28
C LEU A 316 -2.55 -13.57 3.45
N VAL A 317 -2.92 -12.38 2.96
CA VAL A 317 -2.11 -11.17 3.05
C VAL A 317 -1.84 -10.80 4.51
N ASP A 318 -2.87 -10.82 5.36
CA ASP A 318 -2.74 -10.58 6.79
C ASP A 318 -1.75 -11.56 7.45
N ARG A 319 -1.84 -12.85 7.10
CA ARG A 319 -0.90 -13.87 7.61
C ARG A 319 0.52 -13.70 7.09
N ILE A 320 0.72 -13.26 5.85
CA ILE A 320 2.04 -12.90 5.32
C ILE A 320 2.61 -11.72 6.11
N CYS A 321 1.79 -10.73 6.45
CA CYS A 321 2.20 -9.60 7.28
C CYS A 321 2.60 -10.06 8.68
N ASP A 322 1.87 -10.98 9.31
CA ASP A 322 2.27 -11.59 10.60
C ASP A 322 3.62 -12.28 10.52
N VAL A 323 3.86 -13.09 9.49
CA VAL A 323 5.16 -13.74 9.26
C VAL A 323 6.27 -12.68 9.19
N ALA A 324 6.03 -11.62 8.41
CA ALA A 324 6.97 -10.54 8.23
C ALA A 324 7.07 -9.58 9.42
N LEU A 325 6.23 -9.69 10.45
CA LEU A 325 6.35 -8.90 11.67
C LEU A 325 7.04 -9.71 12.76
N PHE A 326 6.60 -10.95 12.97
CA PHE A 326 6.96 -11.75 14.14
C PHE A 326 8.13 -12.72 13.92
N LEU A 327 8.54 -13.01 12.68
CA LEU A 327 9.67 -13.91 12.39
C LEU A 327 10.91 -13.15 11.94
N SER A 328 12.08 -13.49 12.47
CA SER A 328 13.37 -13.01 11.97
C SER A 328 13.68 -13.47 10.54
N ASP A 329 14.67 -12.85 9.89
CA ASP A 329 15.12 -13.25 8.54
C ASP A 329 15.46 -14.74 8.47
N GLU A 330 16.15 -15.30 9.47
CA GLU A 330 16.49 -16.73 9.51
C GLU A 330 15.27 -17.62 9.69
N GLU A 331 14.28 -17.20 10.48
CA GLU A 331 13.04 -17.94 10.66
C GLU A 331 12.18 -17.94 9.38
N VAL A 332 12.08 -16.81 8.68
CA VAL A 332 11.38 -16.74 7.38
C VAL A 332 12.13 -17.59 6.33
N LYS A 333 13.46 -17.57 6.33
CA LYS A 333 14.30 -18.44 5.48
C LYS A 333 14.14 -19.92 5.80
N ALA A 334 13.86 -20.30 7.05
CA ALA A 334 13.57 -21.68 7.43
C ALA A 334 12.11 -22.09 7.19
N LEU A 335 11.18 -21.13 7.11
CA LEU A 335 9.74 -21.39 7.01
C LEU A 335 9.36 -22.08 5.69
N SER A 336 8.94 -23.34 5.75
CA SER A 336 8.41 -24.05 4.58
C SER A 336 6.94 -23.67 4.32
N TRP A 337 6.45 -23.88 3.09
CA TRP A 337 5.03 -23.66 2.78
C TRP A 337 4.13 -24.55 3.65
N THR A 338 4.51 -25.80 3.88
CA THR A 338 3.75 -26.75 4.70
C THR A 338 3.63 -26.29 6.14
N THR A 339 4.72 -25.78 6.74
CA THR A 339 4.71 -25.17 8.08
C THR A 339 3.85 -23.91 8.11
N PHE A 340 3.93 -23.07 7.07
CA PHE A 340 3.14 -21.85 6.96
C PHE A 340 1.63 -22.16 6.96
N VAL A 341 1.17 -23.05 6.07
CA VAL A 341 -0.26 -23.37 5.96
C VAL A 341 -0.79 -24.19 7.12
N ALA A 342 0.04 -25.00 7.80
CA ALA A 342 -0.36 -25.72 9.00
C ALA A 342 -0.69 -24.76 10.17
N GLY A 343 -0.07 -23.57 10.17
CA GLY A 343 -0.38 -22.50 11.14
C GLY A 343 -1.59 -21.63 10.76
N CYS A 344 -2.23 -21.85 9.61
CA CYS A 344 -3.39 -21.07 9.20
C CYS A 344 -4.66 -21.58 9.87
N THR A 345 -5.34 -20.70 10.61
CA THR A 345 -6.61 -21.02 11.30
C THR A 345 -7.81 -20.26 10.74
N ALA A 346 -7.58 -19.26 9.90
CA ALA A 346 -8.65 -18.41 9.34
C ALA A 346 -9.52 -19.22 8.36
N PRO A 347 -10.86 -19.25 8.53
CA PRO A 347 -11.70 -20.26 7.93
C PRO A 347 -11.76 -20.19 6.40
N GLU A 348 -11.93 -19.00 5.82
CA GLU A 348 -11.99 -18.82 4.37
C GLU A 348 -10.66 -19.17 3.69
N LEU A 349 -9.53 -18.80 4.31
CA LEU A 349 -8.18 -19.15 3.87
C LEU A 349 -7.97 -20.67 3.91
N VAL A 350 -8.30 -21.33 5.01
CA VAL A 350 -8.16 -22.79 5.14
C VAL A 350 -9.03 -23.51 4.10
N GLN A 351 -10.29 -23.06 3.93
CA GLN A 351 -11.17 -23.60 2.91
C GLN A 351 -10.55 -23.45 1.51
N TYR A 352 -10.10 -22.24 1.16
CA TYR A 352 -9.54 -21.95 -0.16
C TYR A 352 -8.24 -22.71 -0.42
N LEU A 353 -7.35 -22.82 0.58
CA LEU A 353 -6.13 -23.63 0.49
C LEU A 353 -6.45 -25.12 0.22
N LYS A 354 -7.47 -25.67 0.88
CA LYS A 354 -7.95 -27.05 0.64
C LYS A 354 -8.49 -27.21 -0.78
N GLU A 355 -9.37 -26.30 -1.24
CA GLU A 355 -9.92 -26.28 -2.60
C GLU A 355 -8.79 -26.25 -3.67
N ARG A 356 -7.70 -25.55 -3.37
CA ARG A 356 -6.54 -25.41 -4.26
C ARG A 356 -5.50 -26.49 -4.09
N ARG A 357 -5.68 -27.48 -3.20
CA ARG A 357 -4.64 -28.48 -2.88
C ARG A 357 -3.31 -27.81 -2.53
N LEU A 358 -3.38 -26.78 -1.69
CA LEU A 358 -2.27 -26.03 -1.11
C LEU A 358 -2.18 -26.25 0.41
N TYR A 359 -3.15 -26.94 0.99
CA TYR A 359 -3.22 -27.26 2.40
C TYR A 359 -2.58 -28.62 2.70
N VAL A 360 -2.03 -28.78 3.90
CA VAL A 360 -1.50 -30.05 4.41
C VAL A 360 -2.60 -30.73 5.22
N ASN A 361 -2.84 -32.02 4.98
CA ASN A 361 -3.79 -32.78 5.80
C ASN A 361 -3.35 -32.79 7.27
N GLU A 362 -4.30 -33.01 8.18
CA GLU A 362 -4.00 -33.15 9.61
C GLU A 362 -2.94 -34.24 9.82
N ALA A 363 -2.04 -34.00 10.77
CA ALA A 363 -0.98 -34.95 11.10
C ALA A 363 -1.60 -36.29 11.52
N VAL A 364 -1.12 -37.37 10.92
CA VAL A 364 -1.42 -38.75 11.34
C VAL A 364 -0.37 -39.20 12.35
N GLU A 365 -0.73 -40.11 13.27
CA GLU A 365 0.24 -40.70 14.21
C GLU A 365 1.43 -41.26 13.45
N SER A 366 2.63 -40.75 13.76
CA SER A 366 3.87 -41.22 13.14
C SER A 366 4.26 -42.55 13.77
N GLU A 367 4.58 -43.53 12.93
CA GLU A 367 5.28 -44.74 13.39
C GLU A 367 6.62 -44.32 14.00
N VAL A 368 6.89 -44.78 15.21
CA VAL A 368 8.20 -44.57 15.86
C VAL A 368 9.17 -45.57 15.25
N GLU A 369 10.24 -45.08 14.63
CA GLU A 369 11.35 -45.95 14.23
C GLU A 369 11.91 -46.67 15.47
N LEU A 370 11.92 -48.01 15.44
CA LEU A 370 12.37 -48.88 16.52
C LEU A 370 13.89 -48.94 16.67
#